data_AF-A0A921QPM2-F1
#
_entry.id   AF-A0A921QPM2-F1
#
_cell.length_a   1.000
_cell.length_b   1.000
_cell.length_c   1.000
_cell.angle_alpha   90.00
_cell.angle_beta   90.00
_cell.angle_gamma   90.00
#
_symmetry.space_group_name_H-M   'P 1'
#
loop_
_entity.id
_entity.type
_entity.pdbx_description
1 polymer ?
#
loop_
_entity_poly.entity_id
_entity_poly.type
_entity_poly.pdbx_seq_one_letter_code
_entity_poly.pdbx_strand_id
1 'polypeptide(L)'
;MALPQVFVGGRYLSGAEEVRRLHESGELRRIVAPALTNPAFPGNCARCGGERYVLCSACDGSHKRYSLKGGGGFHACTECNENGLVRCPACCCISIPAA
;
A
#
# COMPACT_ATOMS: atom_id res chain seq x y z
N MET A 1 18.40 -16.27 -10.84
CA MET A 1 17.08 -16.08 -10.19
C MET A 1 16.26 -15.18 -11.10
N ALA A 2 15.13 -15.66 -11.62
CA ALA A 2 14.28 -14.88 -12.52
C ALA A 2 13.23 -14.10 -11.70
N LEU A 3 13.13 -12.79 -11.94
CA LEU A 3 12.07 -11.95 -11.39
C LEU A 3 10.79 -12.08 -12.22
N PRO A 4 9.62 -11.75 -11.65
CA PRO A 4 9.39 -11.46 -10.22
C PRO A 4 9.42 -12.71 -9.33
N GLN A 5 9.80 -12.52 -8.06
CA GLN A 5 9.61 -13.48 -6.98
C GLN A 5 8.42 -13.02 -6.13
N VAL A 6 7.35 -13.81 -6.08
CA VAL A 6 6.10 -13.39 -5.43
C VAL A 6 5.97 -14.01 -4.04
N PHE A 7 5.56 -13.18 -3.06
CA PHE A 7 5.28 -13.61 -1.69
C PHE A 7 3.88 -13.15 -1.28
N VAL A 8 3.13 -14.01 -0.59
CA VAL A 8 1.79 -13.72 -0.07
C VAL A 8 1.74 -14.10 1.39
N GLY A 9 1.39 -13.15 2.28
CA GLY A 9 1.32 -13.39 3.73
C GLY A 9 2.63 -13.90 4.34
N GLY A 10 3.78 -13.49 3.80
CA GLY A 10 5.10 -13.95 4.25
C GLY A 10 5.55 -15.30 3.69
N ARG A 11 4.74 -15.96 2.85
CA ARG A 11 5.09 -17.24 2.20
C ARG A 11 5.53 -17.00 0.76
N TYR A 12 6.63 -17.61 0.33
CA TYR A 12 7.02 -17.61 -1.08
C TYR A 12 5.98 -18.37 -1.89
N LEU A 13 5.49 -17.74 -2.94
CA LEU A 13 4.48 -18.30 -3.83
C LEU A 13 5.17 -19.02 -4.99
N SER A 14 5.81 -18.27 -5.90
CA SER A 14 6.65 -18.77 -7.00
C SER A 14 7.17 -17.62 -7.90
N GLY A 15 7.86 -17.98 -8.98
CA GLY A 15 8.32 -17.06 -10.04
C GLY A 15 7.25 -16.71 -11.09
N ALA A 16 7.63 -15.88 -12.07
CA ALA A 16 6.75 -15.27 -13.07
C ALA A 16 5.73 -16.23 -13.73
N GLU A 17 6.21 -17.33 -14.31
CA GLU A 17 5.36 -18.27 -15.08
C GLU A 17 4.31 -18.95 -14.20
N GLU A 18 4.69 -19.35 -12.99
CA GLU A 18 3.78 -20.01 -12.08
C GLU A 18 2.72 -19.04 -11.55
N VAL A 19 3.10 -17.79 -11.27
CA VAL A 19 2.16 -16.73 -10.89
C VAL A 19 1.16 -16.48 -12.01
N ARG A 20 1.63 -16.46 -13.27
CA ARG A 20 0.76 -16.31 -14.43
C ARG A 20 -0.20 -17.49 -14.57
N ARG A 21 0.26 -18.72 -14.42
CA ARG A 21 -0.59 -19.92 -14.44
C ARG A 21 -1.68 -19.88 -13.36
N LEU A 22 -1.30 -19.52 -12.13
CA LEU A 22 -2.24 -19.35 -11.01
C LEU A 22 -3.25 -18.23 -11.26
N HIS A 23 -2.85 -17.16 -11.95
CA HIS A 23 -3.75 -16.09 -12.36
C HIS A 23 -4.77 -16.60 -13.39
N GLU A 24 -4.30 -17.28 -14.44
CA GLU A 24 -5.13 -17.85 -15.50
C GLU A 24 -6.09 -18.94 -14.99
N SER A 25 -5.68 -19.74 -13.99
CA SER A 25 -6.55 -20.73 -13.34
C SER A 25 -7.53 -20.12 -12.32
N GLY A 26 -7.33 -18.86 -11.93
CA GLY A 26 -8.12 -18.17 -10.90
C GLY A 26 -7.76 -18.54 -9.45
N GLU A 27 -6.81 -19.45 -9.24
CA GLU A 27 -6.34 -19.86 -7.91
C GLU A 27 -5.60 -18.74 -7.19
N LEU A 28 -4.88 -17.89 -7.93
CA LEU A 28 -4.13 -16.78 -7.35
C LEU A 28 -5.03 -15.89 -6.48
N ARG A 29 -6.25 -15.59 -6.94
CA ARG A 29 -7.23 -14.79 -6.21
C ARG A 29 -7.60 -15.40 -4.86
N ARG A 30 -7.73 -16.72 -4.79
CA ARG A 30 -8.03 -17.44 -3.54
C ARG A 30 -6.86 -17.37 -2.57
N ILE A 31 -5.64 -17.44 -3.10
CA ILE A 31 -4.41 -17.37 -2.30
C ILE A 31 -4.19 -15.96 -1.74
N VAL A 32 -4.47 -14.90 -2.51
CA VAL A 32 -4.32 -13.52 -2.02
C VAL A 32 -5.48 -13.03 -1.15
N ALA A 33 -6.68 -13.58 -1.29
CA ALA A 33 -7.86 -13.09 -0.55
C ALA A 33 -7.65 -12.98 0.97
N PRO A 34 -7.05 -13.97 1.67
CA PRO A 34 -6.77 -13.85 3.10
C PRO A 34 -5.79 -12.73 3.46
N ALA A 35 -4.85 -12.40 2.56
CA ALA A 35 -3.89 -11.32 2.76
C ALA A 35 -4.51 -9.92 2.49
N LEU A 36 -5.65 -9.88 1.80
CA LEU A 36 -6.40 -8.66 1.53
C LEU A 36 -7.44 -8.37 2.63
N THR A 37 -7.90 -9.39 3.33
CA THR A 37 -8.79 -9.22 4.49
C THR A 37 -7.98 -9.02 5.76
N ASN A 38 -8.15 -7.88 6.43
CA ASN A 38 -7.62 -7.67 7.77
C ASN A 38 -8.62 -8.19 8.80
N PRO A 39 -8.35 -9.30 9.52
CA PRO A 39 -9.28 -9.80 10.54
C PRO A 39 -9.51 -8.80 11.69
N ALA A 40 -8.62 -7.82 11.91
CA ALA A 40 -8.82 -6.76 12.90
C ALA A 40 -9.84 -5.68 12.47
N PHE A 41 -10.19 -5.62 11.18
CA PHE A 41 -11.18 -4.68 10.65
C PHE A 41 -12.12 -5.43 9.69
N PRO A 42 -13.26 -5.96 10.17
CA PRO A 42 -14.20 -6.75 9.37
C PRO A 42 -14.95 -5.94 8.28
N GLY A 43 -14.54 -4.70 8.00
CA GLY A 43 -15.09 -3.83 6.98
C GLY A 43 -14.01 -2.91 6.39
N ASN A 44 -14.39 -2.16 5.35
CA ASN A 44 -13.48 -1.15 4.81
C ASN A 44 -13.24 -0.03 5.84
N CYS A 45 -12.00 0.47 5.92
CA CYS A 45 -11.71 1.60 6.77
C CYS A 45 -12.48 2.83 6.25
N ALA A 46 -13.30 3.46 7.09
CA ALA A 46 -14.11 4.62 6.71
C ALA A 46 -13.28 5.79 6.14
N ARG A 47 -11.98 5.87 6.49
CA ARG A 47 -11.08 6.93 6.00
C ARG A 47 -10.45 6.64 4.65
N CYS A 48 -10.00 5.41 4.40
CA CYS A 48 -9.28 5.06 3.17
C CYS A 48 -10.04 4.11 2.24
N GLY A 49 -11.28 3.74 2.57
CA GLY A 49 -12.09 2.84 1.75
C GLY A 49 -11.57 1.41 1.64
N GLY A 50 -10.53 1.04 2.41
CA GLY A 50 -9.85 -0.26 2.31
C GLY A 50 -8.51 -0.21 1.55
N GLU A 51 -8.17 0.91 0.93
CA GLU A 51 -6.94 1.07 0.13
C GLU A 51 -5.67 1.16 0.96
N ARG A 52 -5.78 1.38 2.28
CA ARG A 52 -4.68 1.54 3.25
C ARG A 52 -3.75 2.74 3.01
N TYR A 53 -4.02 3.53 1.98
CA TYR A 53 -3.34 4.79 1.68
C TYR A 53 -4.36 5.91 1.49
N VAL A 54 -3.93 7.15 1.75
CA VAL A 54 -4.71 8.37 1.53
C VAL A 54 -3.82 9.45 0.92
N LEU A 55 -4.43 10.49 0.33
CA LEU A 55 -3.70 11.65 -0.18
C LEU A 55 -2.89 12.33 0.92
N CYS A 56 -1.66 12.70 0.59
CA CYS A 56 -0.80 13.47 1.47
C CYS A 56 -1.37 14.88 1.65
N SER A 57 -1.67 15.27 2.89
CA SER A 57 -2.17 16.62 3.21
C SER A 57 -1.11 17.71 3.08
N ALA A 58 0.18 17.37 3.06
CA ALA A 58 1.26 18.35 2.94
C ALA A 58 1.53 18.80 1.50
N CYS A 59 1.11 18.01 0.51
CA CYS A 59 1.26 18.33 -0.91
C CYS A 59 -0.02 18.12 -1.74
N ASP A 60 -1.14 17.86 -1.07
CA ASP A 60 -2.45 17.57 -1.66
C ASP A 60 -2.40 16.46 -2.74
N GLY A 61 -1.54 15.47 -2.53
CA GLY A 61 -1.35 14.36 -3.46
C GLY A 61 -0.48 14.66 -4.69
N SER A 62 0.01 15.89 -4.87
CA SER A 62 0.82 16.26 -6.04
C SER A 62 2.26 15.74 -6.00
N HIS A 63 2.72 15.30 -4.82
CA HIS A 63 4.12 15.01 -4.51
C HIS A 63 5.07 16.20 -4.77
N LYS A 64 4.54 17.43 -4.91
CA LYS A 64 5.30 18.64 -5.21
C LYS A 64 4.93 19.74 -4.21
N ARG A 65 5.94 20.40 -3.65
CA ARG A 65 5.76 21.56 -2.76
C ARG A 65 6.61 22.71 -3.26
N TYR A 66 6.09 23.93 -3.18
CA TYR A 66 6.86 25.13 -3.47
C TYR A 66 7.53 25.64 -2.19
N SER A 67 8.81 26.00 -2.25
CA SER A 67 9.54 26.65 -1.15
C SER A 67 10.21 27.91 -1.65
N LEU A 68 10.10 28.98 -0.87
CA LEU A 68 10.80 30.26 -1.11
C LEU A 68 12.27 30.23 -0.62
N LYS A 69 12.69 29.19 0.11
CA LYS A 69 14.08 29.08 0.59
C LYS A 69 15.03 28.80 -0.58
N GLY A 70 16.19 29.45 -0.58
CA GLY A 70 17.26 29.17 -1.55
C GLY A 70 16.99 29.63 -2.99
N GLY A 71 16.15 30.65 -3.19
CA GLY A 71 15.88 31.22 -4.52
C GLY A 71 14.53 30.84 -5.13
N GLY A 72 13.68 30.10 -4.40
CA GLY A 72 12.35 29.74 -4.87
C GLY A 72 12.34 28.50 -5.78
N GLY A 73 11.43 27.55 -5.55
CA GLY A 73 11.28 26.41 -6.45
C GLY A 73 10.37 25.29 -5.94
N PHE A 74 9.99 24.40 -6.87
CA PHE A 74 9.29 23.16 -6.54
C PHE A 74 10.28 22.08 -6.11
N HIS A 75 9.95 21.37 -5.05
CA HIS A 75 10.69 20.22 -4.55
C HIS A 75 9.74 19.05 -4.29
N ALA A 76 10.27 17.83 -4.31
CA ALA A 76 9.51 16.64 -3.98
C ALA A 76 9.05 16.68 -2.52
N CYS A 77 7.81 16.26 -2.28
CA CYS A 77 7.31 16.14 -0.91
C CYS A 77 8.02 14.98 -0.19
N THR A 78 8.61 15.25 0.97
CA THR A 78 9.34 14.25 1.77
C THR A 78 8.45 13.45 2.71
N GLU A 79 7.15 13.75 2.77
CA GLU A 79 6.20 13.13 3.70
C GLU A 79 5.39 12.00 3.06
N CYS A 80 5.46 11.83 1.74
CA CYS A 80 4.68 10.86 0.97
C CYS A 80 5.55 10.09 -0.03
N ASN A 81 4.99 9.01 -0.58
CA ASN A 81 5.64 8.29 -1.68
C ASN A 81 5.54 9.08 -3.00
N GLU A 82 6.14 8.54 -4.07
CA GLU A 82 6.17 9.14 -5.41
C GLU A 82 4.79 9.42 -6.02
N ASN A 83 3.73 8.79 -5.49
CA ASN A 83 2.35 8.98 -5.91
C ASN A 83 1.60 10.01 -5.07
N GLY A 84 2.27 10.70 -4.13
CA GLY A 84 1.60 11.65 -3.25
C GLY A 84 0.76 11.00 -2.15
N LEU A 85 0.98 9.72 -1.86
CA LEU A 85 0.20 8.96 -0.89
C LEU A 85 0.95 8.73 0.42
N VAL A 86 0.21 8.74 1.52
CA VAL A 86 0.68 8.36 2.86
C VAL A 86 -0.12 7.17 3.37
N ARG A 87 0.48 6.35 4.23
CA ARG A 87 -0.26 5.25 4.88
C ARG A 87 -1.41 5.83 5.68
N CYS A 88 -2.56 5.16 5.61
CA CYS A 88 -3.73 5.56 6.39
C CYS A 88 -3.41 5.43 7.89
N PRO A 89 -3.40 6.53 8.67
CA PRO A 89 -3.12 6.51 10.11
C PRO A 89 -4.08 5.58 10.87
N ALA A 90 -5.36 5.56 10.48
CA ALA A 90 -6.38 4.68 11.06
C ALA A 90 -6.13 3.18 10.78
N CYS A 91 -5.34 2.84 9.76
CA CYS A 91 -4.92 1.46 9.48
C CYS A 91 -3.54 1.13 10.06
N CYS A 92 -2.73 2.14 10.39
CA CYS A 92 -1.39 1.98 10.95
C CYS A 92 -1.41 1.85 12.47
N CYS A 93 -2.41 2.41 13.16
CA CYS A 93 -2.63 2.15 14.56
C CYS A 93 -3.22 0.74 14.74
N ILE A 94 -2.34 -0.24 14.93
CA ILE A 94 -2.72 -1.45 15.67
C ILE A 94 -3.00 -0.97 17.09
N SER A 95 -4.26 -0.72 17.43
CA SER A 95 -4.66 -0.82 18.82
C SER A 95 -4.39 -2.26 19.24
N ILE A 96 -3.29 -2.47 19.96
CA ILE A 96 -3.05 -3.70 20.70
C ILE A 96 -4.35 -3.92 21.50
N PRO A 97 -5.05 -5.06 21.35
CA PRO A 97 -6.18 -5.33 22.23
C PRO A 97 -5.63 -5.30 23.65
N ALA A 98 -6.15 -4.39 24.47
CA ALA A 98 -5.84 -4.36 25.89
C ALA A 98 -6.15 -5.75 26.45
N ALA A 99 -5.13 -6.36 27.06
CA ALA A 99 -5.24 -7.62 27.78
C ALA A 99 -6.22 -7.49 28.95
#